data_AF-A0A6C0C4L0-F1
#
_entry.id   AF-A0A6C0C4L0-F1
#
_cell.length_a   1.000
_cell.length_b   1.000
_cell.length_c   1.000
_cell.angle_alpha   90.00
_cell.angle_beta   90.00
_cell.angle_gamma   90.00
#
_symmetry.space_group_name_H-M   'P 1'
#
loop_
_entity.id
_entity.type
_entity.pdbx_description
1 polymer ?
#
loop_
_entity_poly.entity_id
_entity_poly.type
_entity_poly.pdbx_seq_one_letter_code
_entity_poly.pdbx_strand_id
1 'polypeptide(L)'
;MNLSKLLGNKPQNHLLAILLTVFVVFDIQLPLSIAVLIDNVLGKIIVIGIALSLMKYDRLIGILALVACIVLIERASNITGSGPLVNFLPNESTKHKEMVAMNPEFPVSLEEEVIQKMLPYTTPDFTDPEFKPIQEKVHDAERV
;
A
#
# COMPACT_ATOMS: atom_id res chain seq x y z
N MET A 1 46.22 -22.96 -4.90
CA MET A 1 45.22 -23.17 -3.83
C MET A 1 44.09 -23.99 -4.44
N ASN A 2 43.90 -25.25 -4.02
CA ASN A 2 43.00 -26.19 -4.69
C ASN A 2 41.52 -25.86 -4.39
N LEU A 3 40.73 -25.61 -5.44
CA LEU A 3 39.29 -25.33 -5.36
C LEU A 3 38.52 -26.41 -4.57
N SER A 4 38.97 -27.66 -4.69
CA SER A 4 38.40 -28.82 -4.01
C SER A 4 38.59 -28.84 -2.50
N LYS A 5 39.52 -28.05 -1.94
CA LYS A 5 39.67 -27.90 -0.47
C LYS A 5 38.80 -26.79 0.11
N LEU A 6 38.31 -25.86 -0.72
CA LEU A 6 37.33 -24.84 -0.32
C LEU A 6 35.90 -25.41 -0.34
N LEU A 7 35.63 -26.31 -1.29
CA LEU A 7 34.40 -27.09 -1.38
C LEU A 7 34.50 -28.32 -0.47
N GLY A 8 34.06 -28.20 0.78
CA GLY A 8 34.03 -29.31 1.74
C GLY A 8 33.38 -30.59 1.18
N ASN A 9 33.89 -31.75 1.59
CA ASN A 9 33.51 -33.09 1.12
C ASN A 9 32.09 -33.54 1.55
N LYS A 10 31.06 -32.71 1.33
CA LYS A 10 29.65 -33.06 1.53
C LYS A 10 28.88 -32.80 0.23
N PRO A 11 28.51 -33.83 -0.55
CA PRO A 11 27.87 -33.64 -1.85
C PRO A 11 26.53 -32.89 -1.77
N GLN A 12 25.82 -32.98 -0.64
CA GLN A 12 24.54 -32.29 -0.41
C GLN A 12 24.65 -30.76 -0.42
N ASN A 13 25.76 -30.21 0.09
CA ASN A 13 26.00 -28.77 0.13
C ASN A 13 26.18 -28.20 -1.29
N HIS A 14 26.83 -28.97 -2.17
CA HIS A 14 27.07 -28.57 -3.56
C HIS A 14 25.78 -28.54 -4.38
N LEU A 15 24.88 -29.50 -4.16
CA LEU A 15 23.57 -29.53 -4.83
C LEU A 15 22.75 -28.28 -4.50
N LEU A 16 22.67 -27.90 -3.22
CA LEU A 16 21.89 -26.74 -2.78
C LEU A 16 22.49 -25.42 -3.31
N ALA A 17 23.82 -25.33 -3.35
CA ALA A 17 24.51 -24.17 -3.93
C ALA A 17 24.21 -24.02 -5.43
N ILE A 18 24.24 -25.12 -6.18
CA ILE A 18 23.90 -25.12 -7.61
C ILE A 18 22.43 -24.71 -7.80
N LEU A 19 21.51 -25.27 -7.01
CA LEU A 19 20.09 -24.93 -7.09
C LEU A 19 19.82 -23.45 -6.83
N LEU A 20 20.42 -22.88 -5.78
CA LEU A 20 20.29 -21.45 -5.46
C LEU A 20 20.90 -20.58 -6.56
N THR A 21 22.03 -20.98 -7.13
CA THR A 21 22.67 -20.25 -8.22
C THR A 21 21.77 -20.23 -9.46
N VAL A 22 21.22 -21.38 -9.84
CA VAL A 22 20.24 -21.48 -10.94
C VAL A 22 19.02 -20.62 -10.66
N PHE A 23 18.48 -20.65 -9.44
CA PHE A 23 17.34 -19.82 -9.07
C PHE A 23 17.61 -18.31 -9.22
N VAL A 24 18.80 -17.85 -8.84
CA VAL A 24 19.19 -16.44 -8.95
C VAL A 24 19.37 -16.03 -10.41
N VAL A 25 20.08 -16.84 -11.20
CA VAL A 25 20.43 -16.52 -12.60
C VAL A 25 19.22 -16.61 -13.51
N PHE A 26 18.37 -17.61 -13.35
CA PHE A 26 17.19 -17.79 -14.17
C PHE A 26 16.01 -17.02 -13.58
N ASP A 27 15.27 -16.32 -14.45
CA ASP A 27 14.04 -15.63 -14.07
C ASP A 27 12.87 -16.63 -13.96
N ILE A 28 12.90 -17.43 -12.91
CA ILE A 28 11.86 -18.41 -12.63
C ILE A 28 10.63 -17.68 -12.11
N GLN A 29 9.55 -17.72 -12.88
CA GLN A 29 8.28 -17.10 -12.51
C GLN A 29 7.65 -17.81 -11.31
N LEU A 30 7.36 -17.05 -10.25
CA LEU A 30 6.67 -17.55 -9.07
C LEU A 30 5.16 -17.59 -9.34
N PRO A 31 4.45 -18.67 -8.98
CA PRO A 31 2.99 -18.67 -9.06
C PRO A 31 2.42 -17.67 -8.05
N LEU A 32 1.31 -17.01 -8.43
CA LEU A 32 0.72 -15.91 -7.66
C LEU A 32 0.44 -16.27 -6.19
N SER A 33 -0.05 -17.48 -5.91
CA SER A 33 -0.36 -17.93 -4.55
C SER A 33 0.86 -17.89 -3.61
N ILE A 34 2.05 -18.23 -4.13
CA ILE A 34 3.30 -18.19 -3.35
C ILE A 34 3.79 -16.75 -3.22
N ALA A 35 3.68 -15.95 -4.29
CA ALA A 35 4.07 -14.55 -4.27
C ALA A 35 3.29 -13.75 -3.20
N VAL A 36 1.97 -13.94 -3.12
CA VAL A 36 1.11 -13.30 -2.11
C VAL A 36 1.48 -13.73 -0.69
N LEU A 37 1.84 -15.00 -0.47
CA LEU A 37 2.26 -15.48 0.84
C LEU A 37 3.56 -14.81 1.29
N ILE A 38 4.51 -14.65 0.37
CA ILE A 38 5.83 -14.09 0.65
C ILE A 38 5.76 -12.57 0.79
N ASP A 39 4.94 -11.90 -0.01
CA ASP A 39 4.79 -10.44 -0.02
C ASP A 39 3.95 -9.89 1.13
N ASN A 40 4.14 -10.45 2.32
CA ASN A 40 3.63 -9.94 3.58
C ASN A 40 4.82 -9.65 4.51
N VAL A 41 4.64 -8.76 5.48
CA VAL A 41 5.71 -8.44 6.46
C VAL A 41 6.21 -9.70 7.16
N LEU A 42 5.30 -10.55 7.62
CA LEU A 42 5.64 -11.85 8.23
C LEU A 42 6.31 -12.81 7.24
N GLY A 43 5.84 -12.87 6.00
CA GLY A 43 6.42 -13.72 4.95
C GLY A 43 7.88 -13.35 4.67
N LYS A 44 8.15 -12.05 4.49
CA LYS A 44 9.52 -11.53 4.28
C LYS A 44 10.44 -11.86 5.45
N ILE A 45 9.97 -11.70 6.69
CA ILE A 45 10.76 -12.04 7.90
C ILE A 45 11.10 -13.53 7.93
N ILE A 46 10.13 -14.41 7.63
CA ILE A 46 10.36 -15.87 7.59
C ILE A 46 11.40 -16.23 6.53
N VAL A 47 11.28 -15.68 5.31
CA VAL A 47 12.24 -15.95 4.23
C VAL A 47 13.65 -15.50 4.61
N ILE A 48 13.80 -14.31 5.21
CA ILE A 48 15.10 -13.83 5.71
C ILE A 48 15.62 -14.76 6.83
N GLY A 49 14.77 -15.19 7.75
CA GLY A 49 15.13 -16.14 8.82
C GLY A 49 15.63 -17.48 8.28
N ILE A 50 15.00 -18.00 7.23
CA ILE A 50 15.45 -19.19 6.52
C ILE A 50 16.82 -18.95 5.90
N ALA A 51 17.02 -17.84 5.17
CA ALA A 51 18.30 -17.51 4.56
C ALA A 51 19.44 -17.39 5.59
N LEU A 52 19.19 -16.78 6.74
CA LEU A 52 20.16 -16.69 7.84
C LEU A 52 20.45 -18.05 8.47
N SER A 53 19.45 -18.94 8.57
CA SER A 53 19.65 -20.31 9.04
C SER A 53 20.63 -21.09 8.16
N LEU A 54 20.60 -20.85 6.83
CA LEU A 54 21.49 -21.50 5.87
C LEU A 54 22.97 -21.13 6.08
N MET A 55 23.28 -19.97 6.69
CA MET A 55 24.66 -19.59 7.01
C MET A 55 25.34 -20.52 8.03
N LYS A 56 24.57 -21.25 8.85
CA LYS A 56 25.13 -22.18 9.84
C LYS A 56 25.76 -23.42 9.20
N TYR A 57 25.35 -23.76 7.98
CA TYR A 57 25.80 -24.98 7.30
C TYR A 57 27.08 -24.77 6.49
N ASP A 58 27.10 -23.72 5.67
CA ASP A 58 28.25 -23.36 4.85
C ASP A 58 28.24 -21.84 4.59
N ARG A 59 29.42 -21.21 4.63
CA ARG A 59 29.56 -19.77 4.41
C ARG A 59 29.17 -19.37 2.98
N LEU A 60 29.50 -20.20 1.98
CA LEU A 60 29.19 -19.93 0.57
C LEU A 60 27.69 -20.03 0.31
N ILE A 61 27.05 -21.09 0.81
CA ILE A 61 25.60 -21.29 0.68
C ILE A 61 24.84 -20.18 1.40
N GLY A 62 25.31 -19.77 2.58
CA GLY A 62 24.68 -18.68 3.32
C GLY A 62 24.66 -17.36 2.55
N ILE A 63 25.78 -17.00 1.90
CA ILE A 63 25.85 -15.79 1.08
C ILE A 63 24.93 -15.91 -0.15
N LEU A 64 24.96 -17.06 -0.84
CA LEU A 64 24.06 -17.32 -1.98
C LEU A 64 22.58 -17.29 -1.56
N ALA A 65 22.25 -17.80 -0.38
CA ALA A 65 20.89 -17.79 0.16
C ALA A 65 20.42 -16.36 0.48
N LEU A 66 21.30 -15.48 0.97
CA LEU A 66 20.96 -14.07 1.17
C LEU A 66 20.67 -13.36 -0.16
N VAL A 67 21.50 -13.59 -1.18
CA VAL A 67 21.27 -13.03 -2.52
C VAL A 67 19.95 -13.57 -3.09
N ALA A 68 19.73 -14.87 -3.01
CA ALA A 68 18.50 -15.51 -3.47
C ALA A 68 17.26 -14.98 -2.72
N CYS A 69 17.37 -14.72 -1.42
CA CYS A 69 16.30 -14.14 -0.61
C CYS A 69 15.89 -12.76 -1.14
N ILE A 70 16.85 -11.87 -1.43
CA ILE A 70 16.57 -10.53 -1.95
C ILE A 70 15.86 -10.65 -3.31
N VAL A 71 16.42 -11.45 -4.22
CA VAL A 71 15.83 -11.68 -5.55
C VAL A 71 14.43 -12.26 -5.46
N LEU A 72 14.21 -13.21 -4.54
CA LEU A 72 12.91 -13.84 -4.33
C LEU A 72 11.87 -12.85 -3.80
N ILE A 73 12.24 -11.98 -2.86
CA ILE A 73 11.34 -10.94 -2.33
C ILE A 73 11.00 -9.90 -3.41
N GLU A 74 11.99 -9.48 -4.19
CA GLU A 74 11.79 -8.53 -5.29
C GLU A 74 10.86 -9.11 -6.36
N ARG A 75 11.09 -10.35 -6.80
CA ARG A 75 10.22 -11.06 -7.74
C ARG A 75 8.79 -11.22 -7.21
N ALA A 76 8.64 -11.61 -5.93
CA ALA A 76 7.33 -11.74 -5.31
C ALA A 76 6.58 -10.39 -5.31
N SER A 77 7.26 -9.31 -4.93
CA SER A 77 6.71 -7.95 -4.86
C SER A 77 6.34 -7.39 -6.24
N ASN A 78 7.09 -7.74 -7.28
CA ASN A 78 6.76 -7.37 -8.66
C ASN A 78 5.52 -8.10 -9.18
N ILE A 79 5.33 -9.37 -8.83
CA ILE A 79 4.17 -10.18 -9.27
C ILE A 79 2.89 -9.76 -8.55
N THR A 80 2.96 -9.49 -7.24
CA THR A 80 1.80 -9.01 -6.47
C THR A 80 1.45 -7.55 -6.77
N GLY A 81 2.36 -6.80 -7.39
CA GLY A 81 2.19 -5.39 -7.74
C GLY A 81 2.58 -4.42 -6.61
N SER A 82 2.96 -4.90 -5.43
CA SER A 82 3.38 -4.02 -4.32
C SER A 82 4.65 -3.24 -4.62
N GLY A 83 5.60 -3.83 -5.34
CA GLY A 83 6.87 -3.20 -5.73
C GLY A 83 6.64 -2.02 -6.68
N PRO A 84 5.96 -2.24 -7.82
CA PRO A 84 5.56 -1.17 -8.72
C PRO A 84 4.74 -0.09 -8.04
N LEU A 85 3.85 -0.45 -7.10
CA LEU A 85 3.07 0.54 -6.35
C LEU A 85 3.98 1.50 -5.56
N VAL A 86 4.97 0.97 -4.84
CA VAL A 86 5.90 1.80 -4.06
C VAL A 86 6.82 2.64 -4.96
N ASN A 87 7.24 2.09 -6.09
CA ASN A 87 8.22 2.76 -6.97
C ASN A 87 7.60 3.82 -7.88
N PHE A 88 6.35 3.66 -8.29
CA PHE A 88 5.71 4.50 -9.31
C PHE A 88 4.53 5.33 -8.81
N LEU A 89 3.93 5.02 -7.66
CA LEU A 89 2.86 5.85 -7.10
C LEU A 89 3.41 6.82 -6.04
N PRO A 90 3.03 8.11 -6.11
CA PRO A 90 3.34 9.06 -5.05
C PRO A 90 2.58 8.68 -3.77
N ASN A 91 3.21 8.93 -2.62
CA ASN A 91 2.51 8.85 -1.35
C ASN A 91 1.53 10.03 -1.19
N GLU A 92 0.61 9.93 -0.22
CA GLU A 92 -0.43 10.94 -0.03
C GLU A 92 0.15 12.33 0.30
N SER A 93 1.30 12.40 0.99
CA SER A 93 1.96 13.66 1.29
C SER A 93 2.53 14.34 0.03
N THR A 94 3.19 13.57 -0.85
CA THR A 94 3.67 14.05 -2.15
C THR A 94 2.51 14.49 -3.05
N LYS A 95 1.44 13.69 -3.13
CA LYS A 95 0.23 14.03 -3.87
C LYS A 95 -0.41 15.32 -3.34
N HIS A 96 -0.56 15.46 -2.02
CA HIS A 96 -1.12 16.67 -1.41
C HIS A 96 -0.27 17.90 -1.73
N LYS A 97 1.05 17.77 -1.62
CA LYS A 97 1.98 18.86 -1.97
C LYS A 97 1.85 19.27 -3.43
N GLU A 98 1.73 18.31 -4.36
CA GLU A 98 1.52 18.58 -5.78
C GLU A 98 0.15 19.22 -6.04
N MET A 99 -0.91 18.76 -5.38
CA MET A 99 -2.24 19.36 -5.48
C MET A 99 -2.25 20.82 -5.02
N VAL A 100 -1.59 21.12 -3.90
CA VAL A 100 -1.44 22.50 -3.41
C VAL A 100 -0.62 23.34 -4.39
N ALA A 101 0.45 22.79 -4.96
CA ALA A 101 1.25 23.50 -5.96
C ALA A 101 0.48 23.78 -7.27
N MET A 102 -0.43 22.88 -7.67
CA MET A 102 -1.28 23.04 -8.85
C MET A 102 -2.50 23.93 -8.61
N ASN A 103 -2.92 24.08 -7.35
CA ASN A 103 -4.02 24.94 -6.93
C ASN A 103 -3.48 26.06 -6.02
N PRO A 104 -2.67 27.00 -6.55
CA PRO A 104 -2.23 28.15 -5.77
C PRO A 104 -3.46 28.90 -5.26
N GLU A 105 -3.36 29.50 -4.07
CA GLU A 105 -4.45 30.30 -3.49
C GLU A 105 -4.84 31.39 -4.50
N PHE A 106 -6.03 31.24 -5.09
CA PHE A 106 -6.58 32.25 -5.96
C PHE A 106 -6.98 33.45 -5.11
N PRO A 107 -6.77 34.68 -5.58
CA PRO A 107 -7.34 35.84 -4.92
C PRO A 107 -8.86 35.66 -4.80
N VAL A 108 -9.43 36.18 -3.71
CA VAL A 108 -10.87 36.13 -3.43
C VAL A 108 -11.62 36.56 -4.68
N SER A 109 -12.58 35.74 -5.11
CA SER A 109 -13.39 36.06 -6.29
C SER A 109 -14.27 37.29 -6.02
N LEU A 110 -14.70 37.97 -7.09
CA LEU A 110 -15.60 39.13 -6.94
C LEU A 110 -16.92 38.71 -6.29
N GLU A 111 -17.38 37.50 -6.60
CA GLU A 111 -18.57 36.87 -6.04
C GLU A 111 -18.41 36.64 -4.53
N GLU A 112 -17.27 36.10 -4.09
CA GLU A 112 -16.97 35.92 -2.67
C GLU A 112 -16.80 37.24 -1.93
N GLU A 113 -16.16 38.24 -2.54
CA GLU A 113 -16.02 39.57 -1.95
C GLU A 113 -17.38 40.23 -1.73
N VAL A 114 -18.29 40.11 -2.70
CA VAL A 114 -19.65 40.63 -2.59
C VAL A 114 -20.44 39.89 -1.50
N ILE A 115 -20.35 38.55 -1.44
CA ILE A 115 -21.00 37.74 -0.41
C ILE A 115 -20.48 38.07 0.99
N GLN A 116 -19.17 38.25 1.16
CA GLN A 116 -18.55 38.64 2.44
C GLN A 116 -19.02 40.02 2.93
N LYS A 117 -19.39 40.91 1.98
CA LYS A 117 -19.95 42.24 2.28
C LYS A 117 -21.47 42.23 2.48
N MET A 118 -22.16 41.11 2.22
CA MET A 118 -23.59 41.00 2.52
C MET A 118 -23.79 40.93 4.04
N LEU A 119 -24.82 41.62 4.53
CA LEU A 119 -25.23 41.49 5.92
C LEU A 119 -25.56 40.03 6.22
N PRO A 120 -25.18 39.51 7.40
CA PRO A 120 -25.54 38.16 7.78
C PRO A 120 -27.06 38.01 7.71
N TYR A 121 -27.51 36.89 7.17
CA TYR A 121 -28.92 36.54 7.17
C TYR A 121 -29.35 36.40 8.62
N THR A 122 -29.94 37.45 9.20
CA THR A 122 -30.59 37.34 10.50
C THR A 122 -31.72 36.35 10.32
N THR A 123 -31.80 35.36 11.21
CA THR A 123 -33.05 34.62 11.37
C THR A 123 -34.14 35.67 11.58
N PRO A 124 -35.19 35.74 10.75
CA PRO A 124 -36.33 36.58 11.10
C PRO A 124 -36.82 36.10 12.47
N ASP A 125 -37.06 37.05 13.36
CA ASP A 125 -37.67 36.77 14.65
C ASP A 125 -39.05 36.18 14.38
N PHE A 126 -39.13 34.85 14.35
CA PHE A 126 -40.39 34.12 14.31
C PHE A 126 -40.96 34.16 15.72
N THR A 127 -41.40 35.34 16.17
CA THR A 127 -42.38 35.39 17.24
C THR A 127 -43.53 34.48 16.83
N ASP A 128 -43.82 33.46 17.63
CA ASP A 128 -44.90 32.51 17.36
C ASP A 128 -46.17 33.30 17.01
N PRO A 129 -46.83 33.02 15.87
CA PRO A 129 -48.04 33.72 15.50
C PRO A 129 -49.07 33.53 16.61
N GLU A 130 -49.69 34.63 17.05
CA GLU A 130 -50.69 34.63 18.12
C GLU A 130 -51.95 33.80 17.76
N PHE A 131 -52.07 33.43 16.48
CA PHE A 131 -53.15 32.60 15.97
C PHE A 131 -52.76 31.12 15.94
N LYS A 132 -53.53 30.30 16.67
CA LYS A 132 -53.52 28.85 16.53
C LYS A 132 -54.52 28.44 15.45
N PRO A 133 -54.11 27.73 14.39
CA PRO A 133 -55.05 27.19 13.42
C PRO A 133 -55.96 26.18 14.11
N ILE A 134 -57.24 26.52 14.22
CA ILE A 134 -58.30 25.59 14.59
C ILE A 134 -58.75 24.90 13.32
N GLN A 135 -58.51 23.59 13.23
CA GLN A 135 -59.03 22.77 12.14
C GLN A 135 -60.55 22.64 12.32
N GLU A 136 -61.31 23.17 11.37
CA GLU A 136 -62.77 22.97 11.34
C GLU A 136 -63.09 21.52 10.99
N LYS A 137 -64.31 21.09 11.32
CA LYS A 137 -64.76 19.70 11.23
C LYS A 137 -64.60 19.16 9.81
N VAL A 138 -63.55 18.38 9.58
CA VAL A 138 -63.33 17.65 8.32
C VAL A 138 -64.33 16.50 8.26
N HIS A 139 -65.43 16.71 7.54
CA HIS A 139 -66.52 15.76 7.35
C HIS A 139 -66.06 14.47 6.65
N ASP A 140 -65.29 13.62 7.34
CA ASP A 140 -64.76 12.34 6.87
C ASP A 140 -63.89 12.43 5.59
N ALA A 141 -63.30 13.59 5.32
CA ALA A 141 -62.41 13.82 4.17
C ALA A 141 -61.10 13.01 4.21
N GLU A 142 -60.80 12.32 5.33
CA GLU A 142 -59.64 11.45 5.51
C GLU A 142 -59.87 10.01 4.99
N ARG A 143 -61.11 9.63 4.63
CA ARG A 143 -61.37 8.29 4.07
C ARG A 143 -60.97 8.18 2.60
N VAL A 144 -59.67 7.97 2.35
CA VAL A 144 -59.14 7.31 1.14
C VAL A 144 -58.04 6.33 1.54
#